data_AF-A0A9P3BAA0-F1
#
_entry.id   AF-A0A9P3BAA0-F1
#
_cell.length_a   1.000
_cell.length_b   1.000
_cell.length_c   1.000
_cell.angle_alpha   90.00
_cell.angle_beta   90.00
_cell.angle_gamma   90.00
#
_symmetry.space_group_name_H-M   'P 1'
#
loop_
_entity.id
_entity.type
_entity.pdbx_description
1 polymer ?
#
loop_
_entity_poly.entity_id
_entity_poly.type
_entity_poly.pdbx_seq_one_letter_code
_entity_poly.pdbx_strand_id
1 'polypeptide(L)'
;MDRLATELLLHIFRSCESVSDVLNLASTCRRLRRVFNQSHKLQILIDIADYEFGPLDEIVQLVTHNASQPAHILRHVPMSESLLRQVVQVGLVARKWEAIYPVKKWKVDFENRRSLTDDERFRLRRAIYRLWLYHRAFHTSNFDRFSRKLRHVVSERAQLLHNWSTVELAEVEDIRLIITDIVQNHICPSNGTIQRKFRKRYPESNHQLSFNIHLNYPRTSEWPDKADHTVNQYFYSAHPTSSTESPAKYRSRFRNDFFHDPGFEGWGDEIPHYYVVQDMMKLDPGQVLWLREHAPMKEQVEAFIRSLGDWFRDNGETFGDTLQWVMNERGDDIEEFRAAIADRELGIVWS
;
A
#
# COMPACT_ATOMS: atom_id res chain seq x y z
N MET A 1 -18.72 -28.13 24.19
CA MET A 1 -17.24 -28.05 24.11
C MET A 1 -16.55 -29.16 24.90
N ASP A 2 -16.78 -29.28 26.22
CA ASP A 2 -16.01 -30.19 27.09
C ASP A 2 -16.25 -31.71 26.89
N ARG A 3 -17.17 -32.11 26.02
CA ARG A 3 -17.47 -33.52 25.70
C ARG A 3 -17.21 -33.90 24.23
N LEU A 4 -16.77 -32.96 23.39
CA LEU A 4 -16.51 -33.23 21.96
C LEU A 4 -15.25 -34.10 21.80
N ALA A 5 -15.08 -34.78 20.66
CA ALA A 5 -13.81 -35.41 20.32
C ALA A 5 -12.77 -34.35 19.90
N THR A 6 -11.46 -34.65 20.04
CA THR A 6 -10.39 -33.72 19.62
C THR A 6 -10.48 -33.36 18.15
N GLU A 7 -10.86 -34.31 17.29
CA GLU A 7 -11.06 -34.10 15.85
C GLU A 7 -12.15 -33.06 15.56
N LEU A 8 -13.26 -33.10 16.31
CA LEU A 8 -14.33 -32.11 16.19
C LEU A 8 -13.89 -30.72 16.66
N LEU A 9 -13.03 -30.66 17.69
CA LEU A 9 -12.45 -29.39 18.12
C LEU A 9 -11.49 -28.81 17.07
N LEU A 10 -10.69 -29.65 16.40
CA LEU A 10 -9.85 -29.22 15.27
C LEU A 10 -10.69 -28.73 14.09
N HIS A 11 -11.81 -29.40 13.80
CA HIS A 11 -12.75 -28.94 12.78
C HIS A 11 -13.34 -27.55 13.12
N ILE A 12 -13.67 -27.29 14.40
CA ILE A 12 -14.15 -25.97 14.84
C ILE A 12 -13.06 -24.90 14.62
N PHE A 13 -11.80 -25.21 14.96
CA PHE A 13 -10.70 -24.27 14.68
C PHE A 13 -10.53 -23.98 13.18
N ARG A 14 -10.68 -24.98 12.33
CA ARG A 14 -10.60 -24.82 10.86
C ARG A 14 -11.78 -24.08 10.25
N SER A 15 -12.92 -24.01 10.94
CA SER A 15 -14.07 -23.20 10.51
C SER A 15 -14.00 -21.74 10.93
N CYS A 16 -12.95 -21.32 11.64
CA CYS A 16 -12.75 -19.91 11.96
C CYS A 16 -12.30 -19.13 10.71
N GLU A 17 -12.86 -17.94 10.52
CA GLU A 17 -12.60 -17.08 9.37
C GLU A 17 -11.48 -16.06 9.61
N SER A 18 -10.99 -15.93 10.86
CA SER A 18 -9.88 -15.03 11.19
C SER A 18 -8.89 -15.63 12.18
N VAL A 19 -7.64 -15.15 12.08
CA VAL A 19 -6.56 -15.48 13.04
C VAL A 19 -6.95 -15.04 14.45
N SER A 20 -7.63 -13.89 14.58
CA SER A 20 -8.13 -13.39 15.85
C SER A 20 -9.12 -14.36 16.50
N ASP A 21 -10.08 -14.89 15.73
CA ASP A 21 -11.09 -15.80 16.25
C ASP A 21 -10.49 -17.10 16.77
N VAL A 22 -9.48 -17.64 16.09
CA VAL A 22 -8.75 -18.82 16.57
C VAL A 22 -8.00 -18.57 17.85
N LEU A 23 -7.30 -17.43 17.95
CA LEU A 23 -6.56 -17.08 19.16
C LEU A 23 -7.52 -16.83 20.33
N ASN A 24 -8.63 -16.15 20.08
CA ASN A 24 -9.68 -15.91 21.07
C ASN A 24 -10.31 -17.23 21.51
N LEU A 25 -10.68 -18.11 20.58
CA LEU A 25 -11.23 -19.44 20.87
C LEU A 25 -10.26 -20.27 21.72
N ALA A 26 -8.97 -20.28 21.36
CA ALA A 26 -7.93 -20.96 22.11
C ALA A 26 -7.74 -20.38 23.52
N SER A 27 -8.02 -19.08 23.72
CA SER A 27 -7.90 -18.41 25.01
C SER A 27 -9.06 -18.71 25.98
N THR A 28 -10.21 -19.16 25.49
CA THR A 28 -11.42 -19.34 26.32
C THR A 28 -11.30 -20.44 27.38
N CYS A 29 -10.60 -21.55 27.11
CA CYS A 29 -10.44 -22.62 28.09
C CYS A 29 -9.14 -23.43 27.92
N ARG A 30 -8.70 -24.09 29.00
CA ARG A 30 -7.45 -24.89 29.02
C ARG A 30 -7.47 -26.04 28.00
N ARG A 31 -8.65 -26.63 27.76
CA ARG A 31 -8.81 -27.74 26.82
C ARG A 31 -8.58 -27.29 25.37
N LEU A 32 -9.23 -26.20 24.96
CA LEU A 32 -9.05 -25.61 23.63
C LEU A 32 -7.63 -25.11 23.41
N ARG A 33 -7.04 -24.46 24.43
CA ARG A 33 -5.62 -24.08 24.40
C ARG A 33 -4.70 -25.29 24.20
N ARG A 34 -4.98 -26.42 24.85
CA ARG A 34 -4.17 -27.64 24.69
C ARG A 34 -4.30 -28.20 23.27
N VAL A 35 -5.53 -28.31 22.74
CA VAL A 35 -5.76 -28.81 21.37
C VAL A 35 -5.10 -27.90 20.33
N PHE A 36 -5.22 -26.58 20.49
CA PHE A 36 -4.58 -25.61 19.59
C PHE A 36 -3.05 -25.70 19.59
N ASN A 37 -2.42 -25.92 20.75
CA ASN A 37 -0.96 -25.99 20.87
C ASN A 37 -0.37 -27.39 20.54
N GLN A 38 -1.17 -28.32 20.01
CA GLN A 38 -0.66 -29.59 19.48
C GLN A 38 0.07 -29.38 18.13
N SER A 39 0.53 -30.47 17.52
CA SER A 39 1.28 -30.50 16.25
C SER A 39 0.61 -29.77 15.08
N HIS A 40 -0.70 -29.54 15.13
CA HIS A 40 -1.46 -28.91 14.05
C HIS A 40 -1.53 -27.38 14.12
N LYS A 41 -0.98 -26.75 15.17
CA LYS A 41 -1.05 -25.27 15.39
C LYS A 41 -0.69 -24.49 14.13
N LEU A 42 0.48 -24.78 13.56
CA LEU A 42 1.02 -24.01 12.45
C LEU A 42 0.17 -24.19 11.19
N GLN A 43 -0.26 -25.42 10.88
CA GLN A 43 -1.10 -25.68 9.71
C GLN A 43 -2.46 -24.98 9.83
N ILE A 44 -3.10 -25.03 11.00
CA ILE A 44 -4.37 -24.33 11.24
C ILE A 44 -4.21 -22.83 10.99
N LEU A 45 -3.12 -22.24 11.48
CA LEU A 45 -2.88 -20.81 11.27
C LEU A 45 -2.53 -20.47 9.82
N ILE A 46 -1.89 -21.37 9.07
CA ILE A 46 -1.63 -21.21 7.64
C ILE A 46 -2.94 -21.20 6.86
N ASP A 47 -3.78 -22.21 7.08
CA ASP A 47 -5.06 -22.36 6.37
C ASP A 47 -5.93 -21.11 6.57
N ILE A 48 -5.95 -20.58 7.79
CA ILE A 48 -6.75 -19.40 8.15
C ILE A 48 -6.11 -18.11 7.66
N ALA A 49 -4.78 -18.01 7.69
CA ALA A 49 -4.10 -16.87 7.08
C ALA A 49 -4.32 -16.84 5.56
N ASP A 50 -4.40 -17.98 4.88
CA ASP A 50 -4.71 -18.02 3.45
C ASP A 50 -6.15 -17.62 3.16
N TYR A 51 -7.09 -18.07 3.98
CA TYR A 51 -8.46 -17.60 3.89
C TYR A 51 -8.57 -16.07 4.12
N GLU A 52 -8.03 -15.58 5.25
CA GLU A 52 -8.18 -14.19 5.68
C GLU A 52 -7.30 -13.20 4.91
N PHE A 53 -6.11 -13.61 4.47
CA PHE A 53 -5.12 -12.72 3.84
C PHE A 53 -4.63 -13.16 2.47
N GLY A 54 -5.02 -14.34 1.98
CA GLY A 54 -4.47 -14.91 0.75
C GLY A 54 -4.67 -14.06 -0.51
N PRO A 55 -3.92 -14.39 -1.59
CA PRO A 55 -3.11 -15.61 -1.73
C PRO A 55 -1.78 -15.58 -0.95
N LEU A 56 -1.52 -16.61 -0.14
CA LEU A 56 -0.31 -16.67 0.70
C LEU A 56 0.98 -16.70 -0.09
N ASP A 57 0.99 -17.37 -1.25
CA ASP A 57 2.19 -17.50 -2.08
C ASP A 57 2.73 -16.14 -2.52
N GLU A 58 1.85 -15.20 -2.85
CA GLU A 58 2.22 -13.83 -3.24
C GLU A 58 2.81 -13.05 -2.07
N ILE A 59 2.24 -13.21 -0.86
CA ILE A 59 2.80 -12.59 0.35
C ILE A 59 4.16 -13.21 0.66
N VAL A 60 4.31 -14.53 0.52
CA VAL A 60 5.58 -15.23 0.73
C VAL A 60 6.63 -14.68 -0.24
N GLN A 61 6.30 -14.49 -1.53
CA GLN A 61 7.24 -13.85 -2.47
C GLN A 61 7.68 -12.48 -1.98
N LEU A 62 6.74 -11.65 -1.52
CA LEU A 62 7.02 -10.30 -1.03
C LEU A 62 7.90 -10.29 0.24
N VAL A 63 7.55 -11.09 1.26
CA VAL A 63 8.25 -11.03 2.56
C VAL A 63 9.61 -11.71 2.50
N THR A 64 9.79 -12.70 1.61
CA THR A 64 11.07 -13.42 1.43
C THR A 64 11.96 -12.80 0.37
N HIS A 65 11.47 -11.79 -0.37
CA HIS A 65 12.25 -11.08 -1.37
C HIS A 65 13.53 -10.47 -0.76
N ASN A 66 14.65 -10.68 -1.46
CA ASN A 66 15.96 -10.16 -1.11
C ASN A 66 16.86 -10.13 -2.36
N ALA A 67 18.00 -9.43 -2.26
CA ALA A 67 18.94 -9.21 -3.37
C ALA A 67 19.65 -10.47 -3.88
N SER A 68 19.60 -11.61 -3.16
CA SER A 68 20.32 -12.82 -3.56
C SER A 68 19.67 -13.58 -4.72
N GLN A 69 18.42 -13.23 -5.07
CA GLN A 69 17.70 -13.89 -6.16
C GLN A 69 16.81 -12.86 -6.89
N PRO A 70 16.73 -12.92 -8.24
CA PRO A 70 15.88 -12.00 -8.99
C PRO A 70 14.41 -12.05 -8.55
N ALA A 71 13.71 -10.92 -8.69
CA ALA A 71 12.31 -10.80 -8.25
C ALA A 71 11.35 -11.72 -9.02
N HIS A 72 11.64 -11.97 -10.30
CA HIS A 72 10.81 -12.81 -11.17
C HIS A 72 10.95 -14.32 -10.91
N ILE A 73 11.92 -14.76 -10.11
CA ILE A 73 12.05 -16.18 -9.76
C ILE A 73 11.26 -16.46 -8.49
N LEU A 74 10.32 -17.41 -8.58
CA LEU A 74 9.48 -17.84 -7.46
C LEU A 74 10.32 -18.50 -6.37
N ARG A 75 10.02 -18.12 -5.12
CA ARG A 75 10.64 -18.63 -3.89
C ARG A 75 9.68 -19.60 -3.21
N HIS A 76 10.17 -20.79 -2.90
CA HIS A 76 9.45 -21.75 -2.07
C HIS A 76 10.16 -21.87 -0.73
N VAL A 77 9.54 -21.31 0.31
CA VAL A 77 10.11 -21.27 1.67
C VAL A 77 9.16 -22.02 2.61
N PRO A 78 9.65 -22.97 3.42
CA PRO A 78 8.80 -23.63 4.41
C PRO A 78 8.25 -22.62 5.41
N MET A 79 6.95 -22.71 5.68
CA MET A 79 6.32 -21.79 6.61
C MET A 79 6.84 -22.01 8.03
N SER A 80 7.17 -20.91 8.70
CA SER A 80 7.57 -20.86 10.11
C SER A 80 6.68 -19.87 10.88
N GLU A 81 6.68 -19.93 12.21
CA GLU A 81 5.90 -18.97 13.01
C GLU A 81 6.35 -17.51 12.77
N SER A 82 7.65 -17.27 12.56
CA SER A 82 8.17 -15.94 12.23
C SER A 82 7.77 -15.46 10.85
N LEU A 83 7.74 -16.37 9.86
CA LEU A 83 7.27 -16.04 8.50
C LEU A 83 5.77 -15.72 8.51
N LEU A 84 4.99 -16.53 9.21
CA LEU A 84 3.55 -16.32 9.35
C LEU A 84 3.22 -14.97 10.01
N ARG A 85 4.00 -14.53 11.01
CA ARG A 85 3.83 -13.19 11.60
C ARG A 85 4.03 -12.07 10.58
N GLN A 86 5.03 -12.19 9.70
CA GLN A 86 5.25 -11.23 8.61
C GLN A 86 4.11 -11.29 7.59
N VAL A 87 3.63 -12.49 7.27
CA VAL A 87 2.47 -12.67 6.38
C VAL A 87 1.24 -11.95 6.93
N VAL A 88 0.94 -12.12 8.22
CA VAL A 88 -0.19 -11.42 8.87
C VAL A 88 -0.01 -9.90 8.83
N GLN A 89 1.19 -9.38 9.07
CA GLN A 89 1.46 -7.94 9.01
C GLN A 89 1.15 -7.34 7.63
N VAL A 90 1.59 -8.01 6.56
CA VAL A 90 1.29 -7.62 5.18
C VAL A 90 -0.20 -7.78 4.87
N GLY A 91 -0.80 -8.88 5.32
CA GLY A 91 -2.23 -9.16 5.13
C GLY A 91 -3.14 -8.09 5.74
N LEU A 92 -2.79 -7.59 6.92
CA LEU A 92 -3.52 -6.50 7.58
C LEU A 92 -3.47 -5.19 6.78
N VAL A 93 -2.36 -4.91 6.11
CA VAL A 93 -2.25 -3.75 5.20
C VAL A 93 -3.20 -3.92 4.02
N ALA A 94 -3.20 -5.09 3.36
CA ALA A 94 -4.10 -5.33 2.24
C ALA A 94 -5.58 -5.31 2.65
N ARG A 95 -5.92 -5.83 3.84
CA ARG A 95 -7.29 -5.74 4.39
C ARG A 95 -7.75 -4.29 4.62
N LYS A 96 -6.85 -3.37 5.00
CA LYS A 96 -7.20 -1.94 5.08
C LYS A 96 -7.50 -1.36 3.69
N TRP A 97 -6.78 -1.80 2.67
CA TRP A 97 -7.05 -1.39 1.29
C TRP A 97 -8.41 -1.88 0.78
N GLU A 98 -8.89 -3.05 1.21
CA GLU A 98 -10.25 -3.53 0.89
C GLU A 98 -11.35 -2.56 1.34
N ALA A 99 -11.16 -1.87 2.47
CA ALA A 99 -12.09 -0.85 2.95
C ALA A 99 -11.98 0.47 2.18
N ILE A 100 -10.77 0.81 1.71
CA ILE A 100 -10.48 2.08 1.04
C ILE A 100 -10.86 2.04 -0.43
N TYR A 101 -10.60 0.91 -1.09
CA TYR A 101 -10.71 0.76 -2.53
C TYR A 101 -12.12 1.11 -3.03
N PRO A 102 -13.23 0.59 -2.48
CA PRO A 102 -14.58 0.96 -2.94
C PRO A 102 -14.89 2.45 -2.82
N VAL A 103 -14.44 3.07 -1.73
CA VAL A 103 -14.69 4.51 -1.49
C VAL A 103 -14.00 5.36 -2.56
N LYS A 104 -12.86 4.89 -3.06
CA LYS A 104 -12.07 5.58 -4.08
C LYS A 104 -12.47 5.25 -5.50
N LYS A 105 -12.70 3.97 -5.82
CA LYS A 105 -13.14 3.51 -7.14
C LYS A 105 -14.48 4.17 -7.53
N TRP A 106 -15.44 4.17 -6.61
CA TRP A 106 -16.76 4.80 -6.79
C TRP A 106 -16.85 6.20 -6.16
N LYS A 107 -15.79 7.01 -6.31
CA LYS A 107 -15.76 8.38 -5.79
C LYS A 107 -16.71 9.31 -6.57
N VAL A 108 -16.80 9.13 -7.88
CA VAL A 108 -17.69 9.90 -8.78
C VAL A 108 -19.03 9.17 -8.94
N ASP A 109 -18.99 7.88 -9.22
CA ASP A 109 -20.14 7.00 -9.37
C ASP A 109 -20.58 6.41 -8.01
N PHE A 110 -21.00 7.28 -7.09
CA PHE A 110 -21.31 6.86 -5.71
C PHE A 110 -22.56 5.98 -5.61
N GLU A 111 -23.46 6.02 -6.60
CA GLU A 111 -24.68 5.20 -6.64
C GLU A 111 -24.37 3.71 -6.80
N ASN A 112 -23.30 3.37 -7.54
CA ASN A 112 -22.84 2.01 -7.73
C ASN A 112 -21.82 1.55 -6.68
N ARG A 113 -21.57 2.36 -5.63
CA ARG A 113 -20.63 2.00 -4.57
C ARG A 113 -21.17 0.83 -3.76
N ARG A 114 -20.39 -0.25 -3.69
CA ARG A 114 -20.71 -1.44 -2.88
C ARG A 114 -19.48 -2.02 -2.20
N SER A 115 -19.71 -2.95 -1.28
CA SER A 115 -18.65 -3.81 -0.76
C SER A 115 -18.14 -4.75 -1.86
N LEU A 116 -16.87 -5.12 -1.76
CA LEU A 116 -16.26 -6.10 -2.65
C LEU A 116 -16.83 -7.51 -2.37
N THR A 117 -16.89 -8.36 -3.38
CA THR A 117 -17.11 -9.81 -3.21
C THR A 117 -15.85 -10.50 -2.67
N ASP A 118 -15.95 -11.77 -2.29
CA ASP A 118 -14.77 -12.55 -1.87
C ASP A 118 -13.70 -12.64 -2.97
N ASP A 119 -14.11 -12.90 -4.21
CA ASP A 119 -13.21 -12.97 -5.36
C ASP A 119 -12.53 -11.62 -5.63
N GLU A 120 -13.27 -10.52 -5.51
CA GLU A 120 -12.72 -9.17 -5.68
C GLU A 120 -11.75 -8.80 -4.56
N ARG A 121 -12.03 -9.19 -3.31
CA ARG A 121 -11.08 -9.05 -2.20
C ARG A 121 -9.81 -9.85 -2.46
N PHE A 122 -9.94 -11.09 -2.94
CA PHE A 122 -8.80 -11.92 -3.31
C PHE A 122 -7.96 -11.27 -4.42
N ARG A 123 -8.58 -10.81 -5.52
CA ARG A 123 -7.91 -10.09 -6.61
C ARG A 123 -7.20 -8.83 -6.11
N LEU A 124 -7.88 -8.03 -5.28
CA LEU A 124 -7.31 -6.81 -4.70
C LEU A 124 -6.08 -7.11 -3.84
N ARG A 125 -6.17 -8.10 -2.92
CA ARG A 125 -5.03 -8.52 -2.08
C ARG A 125 -3.85 -8.97 -2.93
N ARG A 126 -4.10 -9.84 -3.92
CA ARG A 126 -3.09 -10.28 -4.89
C ARG A 126 -2.41 -9.11 -5.60
N ALA A 127 -3.19 -8.17 -6.12
CA ALA A 127 -2.69 -6.99 -6.82
C ALA A 127 -1.81 -6.11 -5.92
N ILE A 128 -2.21 -5.91 -4.66
CA ILE A 128 -1.43 -5.17 -3.66
C ILE A 128 -0.09 -5.86 -3.40
N TYR A 129 -0.07 -7.17 -3.18
CA TYR A 129 1.17 -7.90 -2.89
C TYR A 129 2.16 -7.85 -4.05
N ARG A 130 1.66 -7.96 -5.28
CA ARG A 130 2.47 -7.87 -6.51
C ARG A 130 3.04 -6.48 -6.74
N LEU A 131 2.22 -5.44 -6.56
CA LEU A 131 2.68 -4.06 -6.63
C LEU A 131 3.74 -3.79 -5.56
N TRP A 132 3.51 -4.25 -4.33
CA TRP A 132 4.46 -4.12 -3.23
C TRP A 132 5.77 -4.86 -3.51
N LEU A 133 5.72 -6.07 -4.08
CA LEU A 133 6.91 -6.80 -4.50
C LEU A 133 7.71 -6.01 -5.53
N TYR A 134 7.03 -5.39 -6.52
CA TYR A 134 7.67 -4.53 -7.50
C TYR A 134 8.40 -3.35 -6.84
N HIS A 135 7.72 -2.61 -5.95
CA HIS A 135 8.33 -1.50 -5.20
C HIS A 135 9.56 -1.97 -4.42
N ARG A 136 9.45 -3.09 -3.72
CA ARG A 136 10.54 -3.63 -2.91
C ARG A 136 11.75 -4.06 -3.73
N ALA A 137 11.52 -4.58 -4.94
CA ALA A 137 12.58 -5.03 -5.83
C ALA A 137 13.28 -3.88 -6.55
N PHE A 138 12.52 -2.89 -7.04
CA PHE A 138 13.02 -1.95 -8.05
C PHE A 138 13.03 -0.49 -7.62
N HIS A 139 12.37 -0.10 -6.53
CA HIS A 139 12.46 1.25 -5.97
C HIS A 139 13.41 1.25 -4.79
N THR A 140 14.70 1.14 -5.12
CA THR A 140 15.80 1.14 -4.15
C THR A 140 16.90 2.07 -4.63
N SER A 141 17.89 2.34 -3.77
CA SER A 141 19.06 3.14 -4.12
C SER A 141 19.89 2.57 -5.27
N ASN A 142 19.73 1.28 -5.59
CA ASN A 142 20.45 0.63 -6.68
C ASN A 142 19.90 0.99 -8.07
N PHE A 143 18.65 1.48 -8.14
CA PHE A 143 17.98 1.88 -9.37
C PHE A 143 17.79 3.39 -9.40
N ASP A 144 18.89 4.10 -9.66
CA ASP A 144 18.89 5.56 -9.74
C ASP A 144 18.17 6.12 -11.00
N ARG A 145 18.02 7.45 -11.01
CA ARG A 145 17.37 8.19 -12.10
C ARG A 145 18.05 8.07 -13.47
N PHE A 146 19.34 7.74 -13.51
CA PHE A 146 20.13 7.64 -14.73
C PHE A 146 20.08 6.23 -15.31
N SER A 147 19.93 5.21 -14.47
CA SER A 147 19.86 3.81 -14.89
C SER A 147 18.45 3.36 -15.29
N ARG A 148 17.39 4.00 -14.78
CA ARG A 148 15.99 3.56 -14.94
C ARG A 148 15.46 3.40 -16.37
N LYS A 149 16.12 4.03 -17.37
CA LYS A 149 15.78 3.93 -18.80
C LYS A 149 16.73 3.04 -19.60
N LEU A 150 17.79 2.52 -18.98
CA LEU A 150 18.70 1.61 -19.64
C LEU A 150 17.96 0.33 -20.00
N ARG A 151 18.09 -0.12 -21.25
CA ARG A 151 17.32 -1.24 -21.80
C ARG A 151 17.42 -2.52 -20.96
N HIS A 152 18.61 -2.84 -20.45
CA HIS A 152 18.81 -4.03 -19.62
C HIS A 152 18.10 -3.89 -18.26
N VAL A 153 18.09 -2.70 -17.65
CA VAL A 153 17.35 -2.41 -16.41
C VAL A 153 15.84 -2.53 -16.65
N VAL A 154 15.34 -1.96 -17.74
CA VAL A 154 13.91 -2.08 -18.09
C VAL A 154 13.53 -3.54 -18.32
N SER A 155 14.36 -4.29 -19.04
CA SER A 155 14.16 -5.72 -19.30
C SER A 155 14.16 -6.54 -17.99
N GLU A 156 15.05 -6.24 -17.05
CA GLU A 156 15.08 -6.88 -15.72
C GLU A 156 13.77 -6.65 -14.95
N ARG A 157 13.23 -5.42 -14.97
CA ARG A 157 11.92 -5.13 -14.34
C ARG A 157 10.78 -5.84 -15.06
N ALA A 158 10.81 -5.86 -16.39
CA ALA A 158 9.78 -6.47 -17.22
C ALA A 158 9.69 -7.99 -16.99
N GLN A 159 10.80 -8.66 -16.70
CA GLN A 159 10.81 -10.09 -16.34
C GLN A 159 9.85 -10.42 -15.19
N LEU A 160 9.68 -9.53 -14.20
CA LEU A 160 8.71 -9.74 -13.13
C LEU A 160 7.28 -9.68 -13.66
N LEU A 161 6.95 -8.65 -14.46
CA LEU A 161 5.60 -8.45 -14.99
C LEU A 161 5.21 -9.53 -16.02
N HIS A 162 6.17 -10.15 -16.71
CA HIS A 162 5.91 -11.28 -17.60
C HIS A 162 5.35 -12.53 -16.89
N ASN A 163 5.51 -12.64 -15.58
CA ASN A 163 4.92 -13.73 -14.80
C ASN A 163 3.40 -13.60 -14.64
N TRP A 164 2.81 -12.44 -14.97
CA TRP A 164 1.40 -12.15 -14.75
C TRP A 164 0.67 -11.95 -16.07
N SER A 165 -0.55 -12.48 -16.16
CA SER A 165 -1.43 -12.28 -17.31
C SER A 165 -1.84 -10.81 -17.50
N THR A 166 -2.39 -10.45 -18.66
CA THR A 166 -2.84 -9.08 -18.93
C THR A 166 -3.98 -8.67 -17.97
N VAL A 167 -4.86 -9.61 -17.62
CA VAL A 167 -5.93 -9.39 -16.61
C VAL A 167 -5.33 -9.10 -15.24
N GLU A 168 -4.32 -9.86 -14.82
CA GLU A 168 -3.65 -9.64 -13.54
C GLU A 168 -2.88 -8.32 -13.51
N LEU A 169 -2.28 -7.90 -14.63
CA LEU A 169 -1.66 -6.59 -14.75
C LEU A 169 -2.69 -5.47 -14.69
N ALA A 170 -3.91 -5.68 -15.21
CA ALA A 170 -5.01 -4.73 -15.06
C ALA A 170 -5.43 -4.57 -13.61
N GLU A 171 -5.50 -5.67 -12.84
CA GLU A 171 -5.78 -5.62 -11.41
C GLU A 171 -4.73 -4.79 -10.64
N VAL A 172 -3.45 -4.94 -11.00
CA VAL A 172 -2.33 -4.18 -10.39
C VAL A 172 -2.39 -2.70 -10.78
N GLU A 173 -2.64 -2.38 -12.05
CA GLU A 173 -2.77 -0.99 -12.50
C GLU A 173 -3.99 -0.30 -11.85
N ASP A 174 -5.12 -1.01 -11.69
CA ASP A 174 -6.32 -0.50 -11.06
C ASP A 174 -6.05 -0.04 -9.61
N ILE A 175 -5.41 -0.87 -8.78
CA ILE A 175 -5.03 -0.44 -7.42
C ILE A 175 -3.94 0.66 -7.44
N ARG A 176 -3.00 0.64 -8.40
CA ARG A 176 -1.98 1.69 -8.53
C ARG A 176 -2.62 3.06 -8.81
N LEU A 177 -3.68 3.11 -9.62
CA LEU A 177 -4.45 4.35 -9.86
C LEU A 177 -5.16 4.84 -8.59
N ILE A 178 -5.70 3.93 -7.77
CA ILE A 178 -6.30 4.28 -6.47
C ILE A 178 -5.25 4.81 -5.49
N ILE A 179 -4.07 4.17 -5.42
CA ILE A 179 -2.92 4.66 -4.65
C ILE A 179 -2.51 6.04 -5.15
N THR A 180 -2.48 6.25 -6.47
CA THR A 180 -2.16 7.55 -7.09
C THR A 180 -3.14 8.63 -6.65
N ASP A 181 -4.46 8.40 -6.67
CA ASP A 181 -5.45 9.37 -6.15
C ASP A 181 -5.18 9.70 -4.68
N ILE A 182 -4.84 8.71 -3.85
CA ILE A 182 -4.55 8.94 -2.44
C ILE A 182 -3.28 9.75 -2.26
N VAL A 183 -2.19 9.38 -2.92
CA VAL A 183 -0.92 10.12 -2.87
C VAL A 183 -1.17 11.58 -3.27
N GLN A 184 -1.78 11.80 -4.44
CA GLN A 184 -2.04 13.12 -4.99
C GLN A 184 -3.02 13.98 -4.21
N ASN A 185 -3.96 13.39 -3.44
CA ASN A 185 -5.03 14.17 -2.79
C ASN A 185 -4.94 14.18 -1.26
N HIS A 186 -4.24 13.22 -0.65
CA HIS A 186 -4.18 13.02 0.80
C HIS A 186 -2.77 13.10 1.35
N ILE A 187 -1.74 12.68 0.61
CA ILE A 187 -0.36 12.73 1.09
C ILE A 187 0.29 14.03 0.66
N CYS A 188 0.44 14.23 -0.65
CA CYS A 188 1.05 15.42 -1.24
C CYS A 188 0.07 16.19 -2.15
N PRO A 189 -0.98 16.82 -1.58
CA PRO A 189 -1.95 17.59 -2.36
C PRO A 189 -1.31 18.79 -3.06
N SER A 190 -1.74 19.04 -4.29
CA SER A 190 -1.35 20.23 -5.03
C SER A 190 -1.88 21.51 -4.35
N ASN A 191 -1.26 22.66 -4.64
CA ASN A 191 -1.72 23.95 -4.12
C ASN A 191 -3.18 24.22 -4.55
N GLY A 192 -3.52 24.00 -5.82
CA GLY A 192 -4.89 24.09 -6.32
C GLY A 192 -5.86 23.13 -5.61
N THR A 193 -5.41 21.92 -5.25
CA THR A 193 -6.23 20.97 -4.49
C THR A 193 -6.52 21.46 -3.08
N ILE A 194 -5.50 22.01 -2.39
CA ILE A 194 -5.66 22.63 -1.07
C ILE A 194 -6.62 23.82 -1.17
N GLN A 195 -6.43 24.71 -2.14
CA GLN A 195 -7.29 25.89 -2.34
C GLN A 195 -8.75 25.50 -2.55
N ARG A 196 -9.01 24.54 -3.44
CA ARG A 196 -10.35 24.03 -3.73
C ARG A 196 -11.01 23.42 -2.49
N LYS A 197 -10.28 22.59 -1.73
CA LYS A 197 -10.80 21.95 -0.53
C LYS A 197 -11.08 22.95 0.59
N PHE A 198 -10.21 23.95 0.76
CA PHE A 198 -10.39 25.02 1.75
C PHE A 198 -11.64 25.86 1.42
N ARG A 199 -11.74 26.37 0.19
CA ARG A 199 -12.92 27.15 -0.25
C ARG A 199 -14.23 26.38 -0.12
N LYS A 200 -14.23 25.09 -0.49
CA LYS A 200 -15.41 24.22 -0.32
C LYS A 200 -15.83 24.10 1.14
N ARG A 201 -14.88 24.09 2.07
CA ARG A 201 -15.14 23.93 3.50
C ARG A 201 -15.48 25.23 4.22
N TYR A 202 -14.94 26.35 3.74
CA TYR A 202 -15.12 27.68 4.30
C TYR A 202 -15.51 28.68 3.20
N PRO A 203 -16.74 28.55 2.64
CA PRO A 203 -17.17 29.37 1.50
C PRO A 203 -17.21 30.88 1.83
N GLU A 204 -17.53 31.22 3.08
CA GLU A 204 -17.61 32.61 3.57
C GLU A 204 -16.24 33.20 3.94
N SER A 205 -15.15 32.43 3.86
CA SER A 205 -13.81 32.91 4.23
C SER A 205 -13.19 33.73 3.09
N ASN A 206 -12.85 34.98 3.39
CA ASN A 206 -12.05 35.83 2.50
C ASN A 206 -10.53 35.59 2.66
N HIS A 207 -10.11 34.60 3.45
CA HIS A 207 -8.69 34.31 3.67
C HIS A 207 -8.04 33.80 2.39
N GLN A 208 -7.00 34.49 1.94
CA GLN A 208 -6.17 34.04 0.83
C GLN A 208 -5.07 33.14 1.38
N LEU A 209 -5.07 31.87 0.96
CA LEU A 209 -4.05 30.91 1.39
C LEU A 209 -2.68 31.28 0.83
N SER A 210 -1.68 31.21 1.70
CA SER A 210 -0.29 31.46 1.33
C SER A 210 0.34 30.18 0.80
N PHE A 211 0.60 30.10 -0.50
CA PHE A 211 1.30 28.97 -1.09
C PHE A 211 2.79 29.27 -1.22
N ASN A 212 3.63 28.29 -0.85
CA ASN A 212 5.04 28.34 -1.20
C ASN A 212 5.16 28.14 -2.73
N ILE A 213 5.62 29.18 -3.43
CA ILE A 213 5.80 29.20 -4.90
C ILE A 213 7.03 28.38 -5.31
N HIS A 214 7.98 28.21 -4.40
CA HIS A 214 9.16 27.37 -4.61
C HIS A 214 8.87 25.95 -4.13
N LEU A 215 9.25 24.94 -4.95
CA LEU A 215 9.47 23.60 -4.43
C LEU A 215 10.58 23.71 -3.37
N ASN A 216 10.18 23.82 -2.11
CA ASN A 216 11.11 23.70 -1.00
C ASN A 216 11.45 22.22 -0.87
N TYR A 217 12.29 21.70 -1.77
CA TYR A 217 13.21 20.68 -1.32
C TYR A 217 14.10 21.38 -0.28
N PRO A 218 14.11 20.92 0.99
CA PRO A 218 15.03 21.47 1.96
C PRO A 218 16.43 21.30 1.40
N ARG A 219 17.18 22.40 1.25
CA ARG A 219 18.62 22.34 1.05
C ARG A 219 19.17 21.39 2.12
N THR A 220 20.11 20.54 1.75
CA THR A 220 20.94 19.77 2.67
C THR A 220 21.52 20.76 3.67
N SER A 221 20.87 20.87 4.83
CA SER A 221 21.43 21.59 5.94
C SER A 221 22.30 20.58 6.65
N GLU A 222 23.56 20.93 6.81
CA GLU A 222 24.58 20.22 7.56
C GLU A 222 24.14 20.16 9.04
N TRP A 223 23.18 19.27 9.35
CA TRP A 223 22.87 18.88 10.72
C TRP A 223 23.68 17.61 11.02
N PRO A 224 24.23 17.46 12.23
CA PRO A 224 25.27 16.48 12.48
C PRO A 224 24.74 15.07 12.23
N ASP A 225 25.47 14.32 11.42
CA ASP A 225 25.40 12.88 11.29
C ASP A 225 25.28 12.24 12.68
N LYS A 226 24.09 11.74 13.00
CA LYS A 226 23.82 10.55 13.86
C LYS A 226 22.34 10.51 14.24
N ALA A 227 21.55 9.89 13.36
CA ALA A 227 20.39 9.15 13.80
C ALA A 227 20.34 7.87 12.96
N ASP A 228 21.07 6.85 13.41
CA ASP A 228 20.85 5.45 13.04
C ASP A 228 19.45 5.04 13.51
N HIS A 229 18.43 5.54 12.83
CA HIS A 229 17.08 4.99 12.88
C HIS A 229 16.92 4.18 11.61
N THR A 230 17.40 2.93 11.66
CA THR A 230 17.13 1.95 10.62
C THR A 230 15.64 1.96 10.33
N VAL A 231 15.28 2.39 9.12
CA VAL A 231 13.92 2.46 8.59
C VAL A 231 13.14 1.15 8.84
N ASN A 232 13.85 0.01 8.86
CA ASN A 232 13.35 -1.30 9.26
C ASN A 232 12.62 -1.35 10.62
N GLN A 233 12.97 -0.50 11.59
CA GLN A 233 12.35 -0.53 12.92
C GLN A 233 10.90 -0.03 12.90
N TYR A 234 10.55 0.87 11.98
CA TYR A 234 9.16 1.33 11.79
C TYR A 234 8.27 0.26 11.16
N PHE A 235 8.85 -0.69 10.44
CA PHE A 235 8.12 -1.80 9.79
C PHE A 235 7.82 -2.97 10.74
N TYR A 236 8.59 -3.13 11.83
CA TYR A 236 8.34 -4.17 12.83
C TYR A 236 7.41 -3.74 13.98
N SER A 237 7.09 -2.45 14.07
CA SER A 237 6.23 -1.90 15.11
C SER A 237 4.90 -1.38 14.55
N ALA A 238 4.27 -2.11 13.64
CA ALA A 238 2.81 -2.04 13.49
C ALA A 238 2.18 -2.77 14.69
N HIS A 239 2.35 -2.20 15.89
CA HIS A 239 1.58 -2.63 17.03
C HIS A 239 0.10 -2.34 16.74
N PRO A 240 -0.83 -3.24 17.09
CA PRO A 240 -2.25 -2.93 17.07
C PRO A 240 -2.51 -1.93 18.18
N THR A 241 -2.29 -0.65 17.93
CA THR A 241 -2.81 0.38 18.82
C THR A 241 -4.30 0.42 18.58
N SER A 242 -5.05 0.02 19.61
CA SER A 242 -6.44 0.40 19.83
C SER A 242 -6.58 1.92 19.70
N SER A 243 -6.65 2.43 18.49
CA SER A 243 -7.01 3.81 18.20
C SER A 243 -8.36 3.76 17.53
N THR A 244 -9.39 4.04 18.32
CA THR A 244 -10.66 4.53 17.82
C THR A 244 -10.38 5.55 16.71
N GLU A 245 -10.82 5.26 15.50
CA GLU A 245 -10.63 6.13 14.33
C GLU A 245 -11.31 7.48 14.59
N SER A 246 -10.56 8.45 15.11
CA SER A 246 -11.11 9.77 15.38
C SER A 246 -11.36 10.49 14.04
N PRO A 247 -12.58 10.97 13.76
CA PRO A 247 -12.90 11.76 12.57
C PRO A 247 -12.13 13.10 12.48
N ALA A 248 -11.36 13.44 13.52
CA ALA A 248 -10.61 14.68 13.65
C ALA A 248 -9.36 14.78 12.76
N LYS A 249 -8.88 13.68 12.14
CA LYS A 249 -7.62 13.67 11.37
C LYS A 249 -7.59 14.65 10.19
N TYR A 250 -8.71 14.86 9.50
CA TYR A 250 -8.84 15.86 8.42
C TYR A 250 -9.18 17.27 8.92
N ARG A 251 -9.45 17.44 10.22
CA ARG A 251 -9.76 18.75 10.79
C ARG A 251 -8.52 19.61 11.02
N SER A 252 -7.34 19.01 11.25
CA SER A 252 -6.11 19.76 11.49
C SER A 252 -5.53 20.39 10.22
N ARG A 253 -5.45 19.65 9.11
CA ARG A 253 -4.77 20.13 7.88
C ARG A 253 -5.38 21.41 7.28
N PHE A 254 -6.70 21.57 7.36
CA PHE A 254 -7.42 22.72 6.78
C PHE A 254 -7.77 23.79 7.81
N ARG A 255 -7.30 23.66 9.06
CA ARG A 255 -7.58 24.64 10.09
C ARG A 255 -6.72 25.87 9.84
N ASN A 256 -7.34 27.02 9.68
CA ASN A 256 -6.63 28.29 9.74
C ASN A 256 -6.57 28.73 11.20
N ASP A 257 -5.37 28.81 11.78
CA ASP A 257 -5.14 29.40 13.09
C ASP A 257 -3.83 30.18 13.12
N PHE A 258 -3.53 30.84 14.24
CA PHE A 258 -2.37 31.72 14.35
C PHE A 258 -1.03 31.04 14.03
N PHE A 259 -0.96 29.71 14.16
CA PHE A 259 0.27 28.94 13.96
C PHE A 259 0.23 28.09 12.69
N HIS A 260 -0.87 28.08 11.93
CA HIS A 260 -1.04 27.24 10.76
C HIS A 260 -1.89 27.91 9.67
N ASP A 261 -1.27 28.19 8.51
CA ASP A 261 -1.98 28.49 7.27
C ASP A 261 -2.10 27.20 6.44
N PRO A 262 -3.31 26.74 6.08
CA PRO A 262 -3.51 25.55 5.24
C PRO A 262 -2.77 25.61 3.90
N GLY A 263 -2.43 26.80 3.39
CA GLY A 263 -1.63 26.96 2.18
C GLY A 263 -0.25 26.29 2.26
N PHE A 264 0.34 26.15 3.46
CA PHE A 264 1.61 25.46 3.66
C PHE A 264 1.55 23.96 3.38
N GLU A 265 0.35 23.38 3.31
CA GLU A 265 0.14 21.95 3.06
C GLU A 265 0.19 21.58 1.57
N GLY A 266 0.33 22.58 0.69
CA GLY A 266 0.44 22.39 -0.76
C GLY A 266 1.83 21.96 -1.22
N TRP A 267 1.89 21.12 -2.26
CA TRP A 267 3.12 20.54 -2.82
C TRP A 267 3.44 21.08 -4.23
N GLY A 268 3.09 22.33 -4.49
CA GLY A 268 3.19 22.93 -5.82
C GLY A 268 2.00 22.58 -6.71
N ASP A 269 2.05 23.00 -7.96
CA ASP A 269 1.06 22.67 -9.01
C ASP A 269 1.79 22.25 -10.29
N GLU A 270 1.02 21.82 -11.30
CA GLU A 270 1.49 21.55 -12.66
C GLU A 270 2.69 20.57 -12.72
N ILE A 271 3.74 20.94 -13.47
CA ILE A 271 4.91 20.10 -13.74
C ILE A 271 5.68 19.77 -12.46
N PRO A 272 5.99 20.72 -11.55
CA PRO A 272 6.68 20.37 -10.31
C PRO A 272 5.87 19.42 -9.40
N HIS A 273 4.55 19.59 -9.32
CA HIS A 273 3.69 18.68 -8.55
C HIS A 273 3.69 17.28 -9.15
N TYR A 274 3.68 17.16 -10.48
CA TYR A 274 3.80 15.88 -11.16
C TYR A 274 5.06 15.12 -10.72
N TYR A 275 6.23 15.76 -10.67
CA TYR A 275 7.46 15.09 -10.24
C TYR A 275 7.43 14.66 -8.78
N VAL A 276 6.88 15.49 -7.88
CA VAL A 276 6.66 15.11 -6.47
C VAL A 276 5.81 13.84 -6.39
N VAL A 277 4.71 13.79 -7.14
CA VAL A 277 3.83 12.62 -7.15
C VAL A 277 4.57 11.40 -7.68
N GLN A 278 5.34 11.54 -8.77
CA GLN A 278 6.13 10.44 -9.32
C GLN A 278 7.13 9.88 -8.29
N ASP A 279 7.80 10.73 -7.52
CA ASP A 279 8.69 10.28 -6.44
C ASP A 279 7.91 9.55 -5.35
N MET A 280 6.79 10.14 -4.88
CA MET A 280 5.94 9.58 -3.82
C MET A 280 5.27 8.26 -4.22
N MET A 281 5.05 8.03 -5.51
CA MET A 281 4.48 6.77 -6.01
C MET A 281 5.43 5.57 -5.88
N LYS A 282 6.68 5.78 -5.45
CA LYS A 282 7.57 4.69 -5.03
C LYS A 282 7.29 4.15 -3.63
N LEU A 283 6.50 4.87 -2.83
CA LEU A 283 6.09 4.40 -1.53
C LEU A 283 5.27 3.14 -1.69
N ASP A 284 5.60 2.13 -0.89
CA ASP A 284 4.84 0.89 -0.91
C ASP A 284 3.43 1.05 -0.30
N PRO A 285 2.50 0.11 -0.57
CA PRO A 285 1.13 0.21 -0.06
C PRO A 285 1.02 0.38 1.45
N GLY A 286 1.96 -0.17 2.24
CA GLY A 286 2.00 -0.01 3.69
C GLY A 286 2.44 1.39 4.11
N GLN A 287 3.49 1.93 3.48
CA GLN A 287 3.99 3.29 3.71
C GLN A 287 2.93 4.35 3.36
N VAL A 288 2.21 4.16 2.25
CA VAL A 288 1.11 5.04 1.83
C VAL A 288 0.01 5.07 2.89
N LEU A 289 -0.41 3.92 3.42
CA LEU A 289 -1.40 3.88 4.50
C LEU A 289 -0.88 4.54 5.77
N TRP A 290 0.37 4.28 6.14
CA TRP A 290 0.97 4.84 7.34
C TRP A 290 0.97 6.37 7.28
N LEU A 291 1.45 6.96 6.18
CA LEU A 291 1.47 8.41 5.97
C LEU A 291 0.05 8.99 6.00
N ARG A 292 -0.89 8.35 5.31
CA ARG A 292 -2.31 8.76 5.31
C ARG A 292 -2.90 8.78 6.72
N GLU A 293 -2.51 7.87 7.60
CA GLU A 293 -3.09 7.70 8.93
C GLU A 293 -2.36 8.48 10.03
N HIS A 294 -1.05 8.72 9.88
CA HIS A 294 -0.16 9.19 10.95
C HIS A 294 0.64 10.45 10.59
N ALA A 295 0.63 10.90 9.33
CA ALA A 295 1.30 12.13 8.90
C ALA A 295 0.28 13.16 8.37
N PRO A 296 -0.56 13.74 9.26
CA PRO A 296 -1.55 14.74 8.86
C PRO A 296 -0.94 16.02 8.28
N MET A 297 0.29 16.39 8.65
CA MET A 297 0.94 17.63 8.16
C MET A 297 2.05 17.35 7.15
N LYS A 298 2.24 18.29 6.21
CA LYS A 298 3.28 18.25 5.18
C LYS A 298 4.67 18.00 5.76
N GLU A 299 5.04 18.69 6.83
CA GLU A 299 6.36 18.57 7.47
C GLU A 299 6.65 17.14 7.95
N GLN A 300 5.62 16.41 8.40
CA GLN A 300 5.74 15.02 8.85
C GLN A 300 5.97 14.08 7.67
N VAL A 301 5.30 14.34 6.55
CA VAL A 301 5.55 13.62 5.29
C VAL A 301 6.98 13.90 4.82
N GLU A 302 7.42 15.16 4.81
CA GLU A 302 8.78 15.53 4.43
C GLU A 302 9.86 14.91 5.34
N ALA A 303 9.58 14.81 6.65
CA ALA A 303 10.47 14.13 7.60
C ALA A 303 10.58 12.63 7.30
N PHE A 304 9.46 11.97 6.99
CA PHE A 304 9.44 10.57 6.58
C PHE A 304 10.21 10.35 5.27
N ILE A 305 9.99 11.19 4.26
CA ILE A 305 10.71 11.06 2.98
C ILE A 305 12.22 11.29 3.16
N ARG A 306 12.62 12.23 4.02
CA ARG A 306 14.03 12.43 4.36
C ARG A 306 14.67 11.19 4.99
N SER A 307 13.94 10.43 5.81
CA SER A 307 14.49 9.23 6.44
C SER A 307 14.70 8.07 5.46
N LEU A 308 14.11 8.11 4.27
CA LEU A 308 14.34 7.12 3.21
C LEU A 308 15.70 7.31 2.50
N GLY A 309 16.29 8.50 2.58
CA GLY A 309 17.55 8.88 1.95
C GLY A 309 17.40 9.59 0.61
N ASP A 310 18.48 10.22 0.15
CA ASP A 310 18.47 11.15 -0.99
C ASP A 310 18.10 10.48 -2.33
N TRP A 311 18.32 9.17 -2.47
CA TRP A 311 17.94 8.40 -3.67
C TRP A 311 16.43 8.42 -3.94
N PHE A 312 15.61 8.73 -2.93
CA PHE A 312 14.17 8.79 -3.07
C PHE A 312 13.72 9.99 -3.93
N ARG A 313 14.51 11.06 -4.01
CA ARG A 313 14.13 12.27 -4.75
C ARG A 313 14.59 12.23 -6.20
N ASP A 314 13.89 12.96 -7.06
CA ASP A 314 14.21 13.15 -8.47
C ASP A 314 14.36 11.83 -9.24
N ASN A 315 13.63 10.80 -8.82
CA ASN A 315 13.73 9.44 -9.32
C ASN A 315 12.35 8.80 -9.28
N GLY A 316 11.47 9.20 -10.18
CA GLY A 316 10.07 8.76 -10.18
C GLY A 316 9.87 7.25 -10.31
N GLU A 317 8.68 6.82 -9.91
CA GLU A 317 8.07 5.50 -10.11
C GLU A 317 8.28 4.97 -11.54
N THR A 318 8.35 3.64 -11.71
CA THR A 318 8.74 3.00 -12.99
C THR A 318 7.87 1.80 -13.43
N PHE A 319 6.91 1.38 -12.61
CA PHE A 319 5.94 0.34 -12.88
C PHE A 319 5.11 0.72 -14.09
N GLY A 320 4.59 1.96 -14.15
CA GLY A 320 3.80 2.41 -15.30
C GLY A 320 4.56 2.30 -16.63
N ASP A 321 5.83 2.72 -16.64
CA ASP A 321 6.70 2.59 -17.82
C ASP A 321 6.99 1.12 -18.16
N THR A 322 7.19 0.27 -17.13
CA THR A 322 7.46 -1.16 -17.32
C THR A 322 6.22 -1.91 -17.80
N LEU A 323 5.03 -1.53 -17.33
CA LEU A 323 3.76 -2.05 -17.79
C LEU A 323 3.55 -1.72 -19.26
N GLN A 324 3.76 -0.46 -19.65
CA GLN A 324 3.66 -0.05 -21.05
C GLN A 324 4.62 -0.84 -21.94
N TRP A 325 5.85 -1.09 -21.48
CA TRP A 325 6.80 -1.93 -22.19
C TRP A 325 6.25 -3.34 -22.43
N VAL A 326 5.74 -3.99 -21.39
CA VAL A 326 5.21 -5.36 -21.47
C VAL A 326 3.95 -5.44 -22.32
N MET A 327 3.05 -4.43 -22.27
CA MET A 327 1.88 -4.38 -23.15
C MET A 327 2.28 -4.26 -24.62
N ASN A 328 3.23 -3.37 -24.93
CA ASN A 328 3.76 -3.22 -26.28
C ASN A 328 4.39 -4.52 -26.82
N GLU A 329 5.09 -5.28 -25.97
CA GLU A 329 5.64 -6.59 -26.35
C GLU A 329 4.57 -7.65 -26.58
N ARG A 330 3.42 -7.55 -25.89
CA ARG A 330 2.24 -8.42 -26.11
C ARG A 330 1.43 -8.00 -27.33
N GLY A 331 1.67 -6.81 -27.88
CA GLY A 331 0.89 -6.23 -28.97
C GLY A 331 -0.40 -5.55 -28.53
N ASP A 332 -0.54 -5.28 -27.23
CA ASP A 332 -1.70 -4.61 -26.63
C ASP A 332 -1.50 -3.08 -26.64
N ASP A 333 -2.56 -2.31 -26.91
CA ASP A 333 -2.54 -0.85 -26.80
C ASP A 333 -2.74 -0.42 -25.33
N ILE A 334 -1.79 0.35 -24.80
CA ILE A 334 -1.80 0.75 -23.38
C ILE A 334 -2.95 1.72 -23.05
N GLU A 335 -3.40 2.53 -24.00
CA GLU A 335 -4.47 3.50 -23.79
C GLU A 335 -5.84 2.80 -23.82
N GLU A 336 -6.06 1.86 -24.74
CA GLU A 336 -7.23 0.97 -24.75
C GLU A 336 -7.30 0.14 -23.46
N PHE A 337 -6.17 -0.43 -23.04
CA PHE A 337 -6.06 -1.17 -21.79
C PHE A 337 -6.46 -0.32 -20.57
N ARG A 338 -5.99 0.94 -20.49
CA ARG A 338 -6.35 1.86 -19.40
C ARG A 338 -7.80 2.32 -19.48
N ALA A 339 -8.33 2.51 -20.69
CA ALA A 339 -9.74 2.82 -20.90
C ALA A 339 -10.64 1.68 -20.38
N ALA A 340 -10.31 0.43 -20.72
CA ALA A 340 -11.03 -0.76 -20.23
C ALA A 340 -11.04 -0.84 -18.68
N ILE A 341 -9.95 -0.45 -18.01
CA ILE A 341 -9.90 -0.38 -16.53
C ILE A 341 -10.82 0.72 -15.98
N ALA A 342 -10.86 1.87 -16.65
CA ALA A 342 -11.72 3.00 -16.27
C ALA A 342 -13.20 2.67 -16.45
N ASP A 343 -13.54 1.99 -17.55
CA ASP A 343 -14.89 1.56 -17.88
C ASP A 343 -15.36 0.32 -17.10
N ARG A 344 -14.45 -0.29 -16.32
CA ARG A 344 -14.68 -1.50 -15.50
C ARG A 344 -14.93 -2.75 -16.37
N GLU A 345 -14.32 -2.79 -17.54
CA GLU A 345 -14.21 -4.00 -18.37
C GLU A 345 -13.01 -4.86 -17.97
N LEU A 346 -12.00 -4.26 -17.32
CA LEU A 346 -10.85 -4.94 -16.73
C LEU A 346 -10.53 -4.37 -15.34
N GLY A 347 -9.74 -5.10 -14.56
CA GLY A 347 -9.25 -4.67 -13.24
C GLY A 347 -9.79 -5.52 -12.09
N ILE A 348 -9.81 -4.94 -10.89
CA ILE A 348 -10.22 -5.68 -9.68
C ILE A 348 -11.72 -5.95 -9.69
N VAL A 349 -12.48 -4.95 -10.13
CA VAL A 349 -13.93 -4.99 -10.27
C VAL A 349 -14.25 -4.80 -11.74
N TRP A 350 -14.91 -5.80 -12.32
CA TRP A 350 -15.33 -5.80 -13.70
C TRP A 350 -16.67 -6.53 -13.82
N SER A 351 -17.48 -6.06 -14.76
CA SER A 351 -18.88 -6.48 -14.98
C SER A 351 -19.03 -7.81 -15.70
#